data_AF-A0A1Q8UHE7-F1
#
_entry.id   AF-A0A1Q8UHE7-F1
#
_cell.length_a   1.000
_cell.length_b   1.000
_cell.length_c   1.000
_cell.angle_alpha   90.00
_cell.angle_beta   90.00
_cell.angle_gamma   90.00
#
_symmetry.space_group_name_H-M   'P 1'
#
loop_
_entity.id
_entity.type
_entity.pdbx_description
1 polymer ?
#
loop_
_entity_poly.entity_id
_entity_poly.type
_entity_poly.pdbx_seq_one_letter_code
_entity_poly.pdbx_strand_id
1 'polypeptide(L)'
;MDDELWALIEPLLPPWPERSPGPRPVSDRLCLQGIPFVLCNDVAWQLLPLERGFGSGHTCWRRLDRWQKAGAFDRLHRVMLAELNAAGELDWSRACVDGSHIRTKKGAPTPFRRRSTGGRQAVSTI
;
A
#
# COMPACT_ATOMS: atom_id res chain seq x y z
N MET A 1 -1.74 17.72 -7.97
CA MET A 1 -2.51 17.72 -6.72
C MET A 1 -2.67 19.16 -6.33
N ASP A 2 -3.83 19.72 -6.58
CA ASP A 2 -4.22 21.05 -6.13
C ASP A 2 -4.28 21.12 -4.59
N ASP A 3 -4.44 22.33 -4.07
CA ASP A 3 -4.45 22.60 -2.64
C ASP A 3 -5.76 22.17 -1.97
N GLU A 4 -6.88 22.18 -2.70
CA GLU A 4 -8.20 21.80 -2.19
C GLU A 4 -8.26 20.30 -1.87
N LEU A 5 -7.82 19.47 -2.82
CA LEU A 5 -7.69 18.03 -2.62
C LEU A 5 -6.70 17.71 -1.50
N TRP A 6 -5.60 18.46 -1.42
CA TRP A 6 -4.64 18.26 -0.34
C TRP A 6 -5.23 18.59 1.04
N ALA A 7 -5.99 19.69 1.16
CA ALA A 7 -6.65 20.08 2.40
C ALA A 7 -7.67 19.04 2.89
N LEU A 8 -8.29 18.28 1.98
CA LEU A 8 -9.17 17.17 2.32
C LEU A 8 -8.40 15.92 2.78
N ILE A 9 -7.24 15.63 2.17
CA ILE A 9 -6.49 14.41 2.45
C ILE A 9 -5.60 14.54 3.69
N GLU A 10 -4.91 15.67 3.85
CA GLU A 10 -3.92 15.89 4.93
C GLU A 10 -4.43 15.52 6.33
N PRO A 11 -5.65 15.93 6.74
CA PRO A 11 -6.18 15.61 8.06
C PRO A 11 -6.44 14.11 8.29
N LEU A 12 -6.55 13.31 7.22
CA LEU A 12 -6.80 11.87 7.30
C LEU A 12 -5.51 11.06 7.53
N LEU A 13 -4.35 11.68 7.30
CA LEU A 13 -3.05 11.04 7.43
C LEU A 13 -2.61 10.97 8.90
N PRO A 14 -1.99 9.87 9.34
CA PRO A 14 -1.50 9.75 10.71
C PRO A 14 -0.37 10.77 10.98
N PRO A 15 -0.41 11.49 12.12
CA PRO A 15 0.58 12.51 12.46
C PRO A 15 1.97 11.89 12.54
N TRP A 16 3.01 12.57 12.06
CA TRP A 16 4.37 12.02 12.08
C TRP A 16 4.79 11.59 13.50
N PRO A 17 5.44 10.43 13.69
CA PRO A 17 5.88 10.00 15.01
C PRO A 17 6.80 11.07 15.64
N GLU A 18 6.55 11.40 16.90
CA GLU A 18 7.31 12.39 17.66
C GLU A 18 8.81 12.09 17.71
N ARG A 19 9.16 10.80 17.68
CA ARG A 19 10.54 10.32 17.58
C ARG A 19 10.70 9.53 16.29
N SER A 20 11.35 10.14 15.31
CA SER A 20 11.86 9.43 14.15
C SER A 20 13.39 9.55 14.13
N PRO A 21 14.13 8.43 14.03
CA PRO A 21 15.55 8.52 13.77
C PRO A 21 15.78 9.10 12.36
N GLY A 22 16.61 10.13 12.26
CA GLY A 22 17.07 10.71 10.99
C GLY A 22 16.49 12.09 10.64
N PRO A 23 16.95 12.68 9.52
CA PRO A 23 16.55 14.01 9.07
C PRO A 23 15.05 14.08 8.74
N ARG A 24 14.51 15.31 8.71
CA ARG A 24 13.10 15.54 8.36
C ARG A 24 12.79 14.90 7.01
N PRO A 25 11.73 14.07 6.91
CA PRO A 25 11.38 13.41 5.67
C PRO A 25 10.90 14.40 4.61
N VAL A 26 10.85 13.92 3.36
CA VAL A 26 10.05 14.52 2.29
C VAL A 26 8.60 14.70 2.75
N SER A 27 7.95 15.78 2.32
CA SER A 27 6.58 16.12 2.71
C SER A 27 5.60 15.00 2.37
N ASP A 28 4.55 14.85 3.18
CA ASP A 28 3.49 13.87 2.94
C ASP A 28 2.82 14.09 1.57
N ARG A 29 2.63 15.34 1.16
CA ARG A 29 2.08 15.71 -0.15
C ARG A 29 2.93 15.17 -1.31
N LEU A 30 4.25 15.34 -1.25
CA LEU A 30 5.16 14.84 -2.29
C LEU A 30 5.19 13.31 -2.31
N CYS A 31 5.18 12.65 -1.14
CA CYS A 31 5.07 11.19 -1.07
C CYS A 31 3.74 10.71 -1.68
N LEU A 32 2.63 11.39 -1.38
CA LEU A 32 1.32 11.06 -1.95
C LEU A 32 1.26 11.27 -3.46
N GLN A 33 2.00 12.21 -4.03
CA GLN A 33 2.11 12.35 -5.48
C GLN A 33 2.97 11.24 -6.12
N GLY A 34 4.00 10.78 -5.41
CA GLY A 34 4.88 9.69 -5.88
C GLY A 34 4.23 8.31 -5.86
N ILE A 35 3.34 8.03 -4.91
CA ILE A 35 2.67 6.72 -4.78
C ILE A 35 1.84 6.36 -6.03
N PRO A 36 0.87 7.17 -6.50
CA PRO A 36 0.13 6.91 -7.72
C PRO A 36 1.02 6.85 -8.96
N PHE A 37 2.14 7.58 -8.99
CA PHE A 37 3.08 7.44 -10.09
C PHE A 37 3.60 6.01 -10.19
N VAL A 38 4.03 5.41 -9.08
CA VAL A 38 4.48 4.01 -9.06
C VAL A 38 3.33 3.06 -9.43
N LEU A 39 2.17 3.22 -8.81
CA LEU A 39 1.04 2.31 -8.95
C LEU A 39 0.39 2.35 -10.34
N CYS A 40 0.20 3.54 -10.93
CA CYS A 40 -0.45 3.69 -12.23
C CYS A 40 0.46 3.33 -13.40
N ASN A 41 1.78 3.45 -13.24
CA ASN A 41 2.75 3.09 -14.28
C ASN A 41 3.31 1.67 -14.12
N ASP A 42 2.91 0.95 -13.06
CA ASP A 42 3.38 -0.40 -12.72
C ASP A 42 4.92 -0.52 -12.73
N VAL A 43 5.60 0.47 -12.15
CA VAL A 43 7.06 0.49 -12.05
C VAL A 43 7.51 0.00 -10.67
N ALA A 44 8.70 -0.59 -10.60
CA ALA A 44 9.30 -0.91 -9.31
C ALA A 44 9.55 0.37 -8.50
N TRP A 45 9.40 0.32 -7.17
CA TRP A 45 9.66 1.46 -6.28
C TRP A 45 11.05 2.07 -6.47
N GLN A 46 12.07 1.26 -6.77
CA GLN A 46 13.44 1.73 -7.03
C GLN A 46 13.57 2.58 -8.31
N LEU A 47 12.59 2.49 -9.22
CA LEU A 47 12.55 3.21 -10.49
C LEU A 47 11.73 4.51 -10.40
N LEU A 48 11.24 4.89 -9.22
CA LEU A 48 10.61 6.19 -9.03
C LEU A 48 11.65 7.30 -9.31
N PRO A 49 11.44 8.16 -10.32
CA PRO A 49 12.46 9.12 -10.71
C PRO A 49 12.70 10.18 -9.62
N LEU A 50 13.96 10.30 -9.17
CA LEU A 50 14.34 11.19 -8.06
C LEU A 50 14.24 12.66 -8.44
N GLU A 51 14.44 12.99 -9.71
CA GLU A 51 14.36 14.34 -10.26
C GLU A 51 12.97 14.97 -10.11
N ARG A 52 11.93 14.16 -9.88
CA ARG A 52 10.56 14.64 -9.62
C ARG A 52 10.34 15.13 -8.19
N GLY A 53 11.30 14.94 -7.28
CA GLY A 53 11.23 15.45 -5.92
C GLY A 53 10.26 14.73 -4.98
N PHE A 54 9.67 13.61 -5.40
CA PHE A 54 8.75 12.81 -4.56
C PHE A 54 9.43 12.13 -3.35
N GLY A 55 10.77 12.12 -3.34
CA GLY A 55 11.59 11.29 -2.48
C GLY A 55 11.89 9.93 -3.11
N SER A 56 12.64 9.11 -2.39
CA SER A 56 12.92 7.74 -2.87
C SER A 56 11.63 6.91 -2.89
N GLY A 57 11.54 5.93 -3.80
CA GLY A 57 10.39 5.03 -3.78
C GLY A 57 10.28 4.20 -2.50
N HIS A 58 11.40 3.91 -1.81
CA HIS A 58 11.34 3.31 -0.46
C HIS A 58 10.65 4.23 0.55
N THR A 59 10.89 5.55 0.47
CA THR A 59 10.19 6.52 1.31
C THR A 59 8.69 6.51 1.02
N CYS A 60 8.30 6.52 -0.26
CA CYS A 60 6.90 6.44 -0.68
C CYS A 60 6.23 5.15 -0.21
N TRP A 61 6.90 4.00 -0.38
CA TRP A 61 6.39 2.69 0.05
C TRP A 61 6.19 2.63 1.57
N ARG A 62 7.17 3.09 2.37
CA ARG A 62 7.04 3.14 3.83
C ARG A 62 5.88 4.04 4.26
N ARG A 63 5.64 5.12 3.50
CA ARG A 63 4.53 6.04 3.76
C ARG A 63 3.18 5.38 3.44
N LEU A 64 3.09 4.71 2.30
CA LEU A 64 1.92 3.92 1.90
C LEU A 64 1.58 2.86 2.94
N ASP A 65 2.54 2.03 3.36
CA ASP A 65 2.34 1.00 4.38
C ASP A 65 1.83 1.58 5.72
N ARG A 66 2.43 2.69 6.16
CA ARG A 66 2.02 3.39 7.38
C ARG A 66 0.58 3.91 7.28
N TRP A 67 0.23 4.55 6.17
CA TRP A 67 -1.10 5.11 5.94
C TRP A 67 -2.15 4.01 5.80
N GLN A 68 -1.82 2.90 5.14
CA GLN A 68 -2.68 1.73 5.03
C GLN A 68 -2.97 1.14 6.42
N LYS A 69 -1.94 0.91 7.23
CA LYS A 69 -2.09 0.41 8.62
C LYS A 69 -2.90 1.35 9.51
N ALA A 70 -2.81 2.66 9.25
CA ALA A 70 -3.61 3.66 9.95
C ALA A 70 -5.04 3.81 9.40
N GLY A 71 -5.43 3.06 8.36
CA GLY A 71 -6.76 3.14 7.74
C GLY A 71 -7.04 4.47 7.03
N ALA A 72 -6.01 5.18 6.56
CA ALA A 72 -6.17 6.49 5.93
C ALA A 72 -6.99 6.40 4.63
N PHE A 73 -6.73 5.39 3.81
CA PHE A 73 -7.46 5.17 2.55
C PHE A 73 -8.92 4.76 2.79
N ASP A 74 -9.20 3.97 3.83
CA ASP A 74 -10.58 3.63 4.20
C ASP A 74 -11.39 4.84 4.68
N ARG A 75 -10.73 5.78 5.36
CA ARG A 75 -11.36 7.06 5.74
C ARG A 75 -11.58 7.93 4.51
N LEU A 76 -10.58 8.07 3.65
CA LEU A 76 -10.67 8.85 2.41
C LEU A 76 -11.80 8.34 1.52
N HIS A 77 -11.91 7.02 1.34
CA HIS A 77 -12.98 6.39 0.58
C HIS A 77 -14.36 6.73 1.15
N ARG A 78 -14.53 6.67 2.48
CA ARG A 78 -15.79 7.05 3.14
C ARG A 78 -16.14 8.52 2.97
N VAL A 79 -15.16 9.42 3.04
CA VAL A 79 -15.38 10.85 2.79
C VAL A 79 -15.87 11.06 1.35
N MET A 80 -15.17 10.50 0.36
CA MET A 80 -15.58 10.60 -1.04
C MET A 80 -16.98 10.03 -1.29
N LEU A 81 -17.31 8.87 -0.71
CA LEU A 81 -18.65 8.29 -0.81
C LEU A 81 -19.72 9.17 -0.16
N ALA A 82 -19.43 9.80 0.97
CA ALA A 82 -20.37 10.70 1.64
C ALA A 82 -20.65 11.94 0.79
N GLU A 83 -19.61 12.54 0.19
CA GLU A 83 -19.75 13.70 -0.72
C GLU A 83 -20.56 13.34 -1.97
N LEU A 84 -20.23 12.22 -2.63
CA LEU A 84 -20.97 11.75 -3.80
C LEU A 84 -22.43 11.42 -3.47
N ASN A 85 -22.68 10.84 -2.29
CA ASN A 85 -24.05 10.58 -1.83
C ASN A 85 -24.82 11.89 -1.60
N ALA A 86 -24.20 12.88 -0.96
CA ALA A 86 -24.80 14.19 -0.72
C ALA A 86 -25.09 14.95 -2.02
N ALA A 87 -24.23 14.79 -3.03
CA ALA A 87 -24.43 15.33 -4.37
C ALA A 87 -25.46 14.55 -5.22
N GLY A 88 -25.92 13.37 -4.75
CA GLY A 88 -26.83 12.51 -5.51
C GLY A 88 -26.17 11.83 -6.72
N GLU A 89 -24.84 11.76 -6.75
CA GLU A 89 -24.06 11.22 -7.87
C GLU A 89 -23.78 9.71 -7.76
N LEU A 90 -24.20 9.07 -6.66
CA LEU A 90 -24.12 7.62 -6.51
C LEU A 90 -25.24 6.92 -7.29
N ASP A 91 -24.88 6.16 -8.32
CA ASP A 91 -25.79 5.25 -9.01
C ASP A 91 -26.04 3.98 -8.17
N TRP A 92 -27.13 3.99 -7.41
CA TRP A 92 -27.56 2.85 -6.60
C TRP A 92 -28.18 1.70 -7.41
N SER A 93 -28.44 1.87 -8.71
CA SER A 93 -28.99 0.81 -9.54
C SER A 93 -27.94 -0.26 -9.90
N ARG A 94 -26.66 0.03 -9.69
CA ARG A 94 -25.53 -0.84 -10.04
C ARG A 94 -24.58 -0.97 -8.85
N ALA A 95 -24.27 -2.21 -8.48
CA ALA A 95 -23.21 -2.52 -7.51
C ALA A 95 -22.14 -3.36 -8.21
N CYS A 96 -20.88 -2.91 -8.15
CA CYS A 96 -19.74 -3.68 -8.64
C CYS A 96 -19.03 -4.31 -7.44
N VAL A 97 -18.94 -5.65 -7.44
CA VAL A 97 -18.18 -6.40 -6.43
C VAL A 97 -16.84 -6.75 -7.04
N ASP A 98 -15.75 -6.16 -6.55
CA ASP A 98 -14.39 -6.54 -6.92
C ASP A 98 -14.00 -7.87 -6.21
N GLY A 99 -13.17 -8.67 -6.87
CA GLY A 99 -13.09 -10.13 -6.75
C GLY A 99 -13.11 -10.76 -5.35
N SER A 100 -13.74 -11.93 -5.24
CA SER A 100 -13.70 -12.75 -4.02
C SER A 100 -12.43 -13.61 -3.95
N HIS A 101 -11.57 -13.39 -2.95
CA HIS A 101 -10.43 -14.26 -2.67
C HIS A 101 -10.87 -15.50 -1.87
N ILE A 102 -11.26 -16.58 -2.56
CA ILE A 102 -11.50 -17.87 -1.90
C ILE A 102 -10.15 -18.57 -1.73
N ARG A 103 -9.69 -18.68 -0.48
CA ARG A 103 -8.50 -19.49 -0.17
C ARG A 103 -8.83 -20.95 -0.43
N THR A 104 -8.25 -21.54 -1.47
CA THR A 104 -8.26 -23.00 -1.64
C THR A 104 -7.51 -23.63 -0.46
N LYS A 105 -8.25 -24.25 0.46
CA LYS A 105 -7.65 -25.16 1.46
C LYS A 105 -7.04 -26.32 0.67
N LYS A 106 -5.71 -26.36 0.68
CA LYS A 106 -4.76 -27.41 0.27
C LYS A 106 -5.38 -28.69 -0.29
N GLY A 107 -4.88 -29.10 -1.46
CA GLY A 107 -5.34 -30.23 -2.27
C GLY A 107 -5.50 -31.57 -1.54
N ALA A 108 -6.10 -32.51 -2.28
CA ALA A 108 -6.53 -33.81 -1.80
C ALA A 108 -5.47 -34.53 -0.95
N PRO A 109 -5.87 -35.32 0.07
CA PRO A 109 -4.96 -36.15 0.85
C PRO A 109 -4.12 -36.99 -0.10
N THR A 110 -2.81 -36.74 -0.11
CA THR A 110 -1.89 -37.53 -0.93
C THR A 110 -1.63 -38.84 -0.17
N PRO A 111 -1.92 -40.02 -0.74
CA PRO A 111 -1.81 -41.30 -0.03
C PRO A 111 -0.36 -41.70 0.29
N PHE A 112 0.63 -40.96 -0.23
CA PHE A 112 2.03 -41.27 -0.05
C PHE A 112 2.77 -40.18 0.74
N ARG A 113 3.46 -40.61 1.79
CA ARG A 113 4.38 -39.78 2.57
C ARG A 113 5.61 -39.48 1.73
N ARG A 114 5.80 -38.23 1.27
CA ARG A 114 7.05 -37.83 0.60
C ARG A 114 8.24 -38.17 1.51
N ARG A 115 9.26 -38.84 0.96
CA ARG A 115 10.50 -39.12 1.70
C ARG A 115 11.11 -37.80 2.15
N SER A 116 11.37 -37.68 3.45
CA SER A 116 12.18 -36.60 3.99
C SER A 116 13.60 -36.74 3.42
N THR A 117 14.05 -35.75 2.67
CA THR A 117 15.48 -35.55 2.42
C THR A 117 16.08 -34.94 3.68
N GLY A 118 16.31 -35.78 4.71
CA GLY A 118 17.10 -35.38 5.86
C GLY A 118 18.50 -34.98 5.38
N GLY A 119 18.97 -33.81 5.80
CA GLY A 119 20.28 -33.30 5.44
C GLY A 119 21.39 -34.24 5.92
N ARG A 120 22.28 -34.65 5.02
CA ARG A 120 23.56 -35.24 5.41
C ARG A 120 24.45 -34.11 5.89
N GLN A 121 25.01 -34.22 7.10
CA GLN A 121 26.11 -33.35 7.52
C GLN A 121 27.30 -33.60 6.60
N ALA A 122 27.84 -32.54 6.00
CA ALA A 122 29.09 -32.59 5.27
C ALA A 122 30.25 -32.68 6.27
N VAL A 123 31.24 -33.52 5.95
CA VAL A 123 32.49 -33.64 6.73
C VAL A 123 33.29 -32.37 6.53
N SER A 124 33.67 -31.71 7.63
CA SER A 124 34.55 -30.54 7.61
C SER A 124 35.98 -30.99 7.31
N THR A 125 36.61 -30.43 6.28
CA THR A 125 38.06 -30.56 6.07
C THR A 125 38.75 -29.33 6.63
N ILE A 126 39.88 -29.57 7.30
CA ILE A 126 40.76 -28.63 8.01
C ILE A 126 41.43 -27.65 7.03
#